data_AF-A0A963QR42-F1
#
_entry.id   AF-A0A963QR42-F1
#
_cell.length_a   1.000
_cell.length_b   1.000
_cell.length_c   1.000
_cell.angle_alpha   90.00
_cell.angle_beta   90.00
_cell.angle_gamma   90.00
#
_symmetry.space_group_name_H-M   'P 1'
#
loop_
_entity.id
_entity.type
_entity.pdbx_description
1 polymer ?
#
loop_
_entity_poly.entity_id
_entity_poly.type
_entity_poly.pdbx_seq_one_letter_code
_entity_poly.pdbx_strand_id
1 'polypeptide(L)'
;MSRSTDRNRFKREAEVRYPYRVDIEVPDHGLGQCLNAMHDWCRLHGGDWAQHGYSERRAGQAPREVARFYFAINGHALAFLAAFGGVMAEKEC
;
A
#
# COMPACT_ATOMS: atom_id res chain seq x y z
N MET A 1 8.78 28.27 -13.71
CA MET A 1 8.48 26.89 -14.13
C MET A 1 8.45 26.01 -12.88
N SER A 2 7.27 25.86 -12.26
CA SER A 2 7.11 25.00 -11.09
C SER A 2 6.86 23.56 -11.57
N ARG A 3 7.83 22.66 -11.33
CA ARG A 3 7.63 21.20 -11.50
C ARG A 3 6.63 20.73 -10.43
N SER A 4 5.34 20.82 -10.73
CA SER A 4 4.32 20.09 -10.00
C SER A 4 4.55 18.60 -10.27
N THR A 5 5.23 17.92 -9.34
CA THR A 5 5.42 16.47 -9.45
C THR A 5 4.06 15.81 -9.46
N ASP A 6 3.73 15.18 -10.58
CA ASP A 6 2.45 14.57 -10.93
C ASP A 6 2.16 13.30 -10.10
N ARG A 7 2.12 13.44 -8.76
CA ARG A 7 1.82 12.36 -7.81
C ARG A 7 0.45 11.74 -8.08
N ASN A 8 -0.44 12.47 -8.76
CA ASN A 8 -1.80 12.04 -9.06
C ASN A 8 -1.83 11.00 -10.20
N ARG A 9 -0.97 11.14 -11.22
CA ARG A 9 -0.90 10.17 -12.32
C ARG A 9 -0.33 8.82 -11.91
N PHE A 10 0.76 8.79 -11.15
CA PHE A 10 1.33 7.54 -10.63
C PHE A 10 0.34 6.77 -9.76
N LYS A 11 -0.41 7.49 -8.90
CA LYS A 11 -1.50 6.90 -8.12
C LYS A 11 -2.58 6.30 -9.04
N ARG A 12 -3.02 7.05 -10.05
CA ARG A 12 -4.08 6.63 -10.97
C ARG A 12 -3.68 5.45 -11.86
N GLU A 13 -2.44 5.42 -12.35
CA GLU A 13 -1.91 4.30 -13.14
C GLU A 13 -1.75 3.03 -12.28
N ALA A 14 -1.29 3.15 -11.03
CA ALA A 14 -1.26 2.04 -10.09
C ALA A 14 -2.68 1.53 -9.76
N GLU A 15 -3.64 2.43 -9.53
CA GLU A 15 -5.05 2.08 -9.27
C GLU A 15 -5.79 1.51 -10.49
N VAL A 16 -5.24 1.64 -11.70
CA VAL A 16 -5.74 0.99 -12.92
C VAL A 16 -5.09 -0.39 -13.11
N ARG A 17 -3.82 -0.53 -12.75
CA ARG A 17 -3.03 -1.74 -13.01
C ARG A 17 -3.15 -2.81 -11.91
N TYR A 18 -3.48 -2.40 -10.68
CA TYR A 18 -3.51 -3.29 -9.53
C TYR A 18 -4.91 -3.28 -8.88
N PRO A 19 -5.73 -4.31 -9.13
CA PRO A 19 -7.08 -4.39 -8.56
C PRO A 19 -7.08 -4.73 -7.07
N TYR A 20 -5.97 -5.25 -6.54
CA TYR A 20 -5.85 -5.66 -5.14
C TYR A 20 -4.94 -4.71 -4.37
N ARG A 21 -5.40 -4.25 -3.21
CA ARG A 21 -4.57 -3.45 -2.29
C ARG A 21 -4.67 -3.94 -0.86
N VAL A 22 -3.58 -3.83 -0.12
CA VAL A 22 -3.49 -4.08 1.32
C VAL A 22 -2.96 -2.82 2.02
N ASP A 23 -3.74 -2.31 2.96
CA ASP A 23 -3.41 -1.15 3.78
C ASP A 23 -2.89 -1.59 5.14
N ILE A 24 -1.68 -1.15 5.47
CA ILE A 24 -1.01 -1.38 6.74
C ILE A 24 -1.02 -0.08 7.53
N GLU A 25 -1.63 -0.05 8.71
CA GLU A 25 -1.51 1.09 9.62
C GLU A 25 -0.06 1.16 10.13
N VAL A 26 0.55 2.34 9.99
CA VAL A 26 1.91 2.61 10.44
C VAL A 26 1.82 3.03 11.92
N PRO A 27 2.43 2.27 12.85
CA PRO A 27 2.45 2.66 14.26
C PRO A 27 3.15 4.01 14.47
N ASP A 28 2.91 4.67 15.60
CA ASP A 28 3.52 5.98 15.92
C ASP A 28 5.06 5.98 15.88
N HIS A 29 5.70 4.83 16.11
CA HIS A 29 7.15 4.66 16.02
C HIS A 29 7.66 4.30 14.61
N GLY A 30 6.76 4.24 13.63
CA GLY A 30 7.04 3.83 12.25
C GLY A 30 7.10 2.31 12.07
N LEU A 31 7.13 1.87 10.82
CA LEU A 31 7.26 0.44 10.47
C LEU A 31 8.71 -0.08 10.60
N GLY A 32 9.72 0.78 10.48
CA GLY A 32 11.14 0.41 10.65
C GLY A 32 11.53 -0.88 9.92
N GLN A 33 12.08 -1.85 10.66
CA GLN A 33 12.49 -3.15 10.11
C GLN A 33 11.32 -3.99 9.56
N CYS A 34 10.10 -3.77 10.05
CA CYS A 34 8.92 -4.44 9.50
C CYS A 34 8.68 -4.03 8.04
N LEU A 35 8.93 -2.76 7.68
CA LEU A 35 8.84 -2.30 6.30
C LEU A 35 9.87 -2.98 5.39
N ASN A 36 11.09 -3.19 5.90
CA ASN A 36 12.13 -3.91 5.15
C ASN A 36 11.70 -5.36 4.89
N ALA A 37 11.16 -6.04 5.92
CA ALA A 37 10.65 -7.41 5.78
C ALA A 37 9.48 -7.49 4.78
N MET A 38 8.57 -6.51 4.78
CA MET A 38 7.49 -6.42 3.80
C MET A 38 8.03 -6.24 2.38
N HIS A 39 9.03 -5.37 2.18
CA HIS A 39 9.67 -5.17 0.88
C HIS A 39 10.39 -6.42 0.39
N ASP A 40 11.12 -7.10 1.28
CA ASP A 40 11.81 -8.35 0.93
C ASP A 40 10.81 -9.45 0.57
N TRP A 41 9.72 -9.57 1.32
CA TRP A 41 8.63 -10.50 0.97
C TRP A 41 8.05 -10.17 -0.41
N CYS A 42 7.77 -8.90 -0.70
CA CYS A 42 7.22 -8.50 -2.01
C CYS A 42 8.20 -8.77 -3.15
N ARG A 43 9.51 -8.63 -2.94
CA ARG A 43 10.53 -8.99 -3.93
C ARG A 43 10.55 -10.49 -4.24
N LEU A 44 10.31 -11.32 -3.22
CA LEU A 44 10.35 -12.77 -3.35
C LEU A 44 9.04 -13.37 -3.87
N HIS A 45 7.89 -12.80 -3.48
CA HIS A 45 6.57 -13.40 -3.68
C HIS A 45 5.55 -12.48 -4.36
N GLY A 46 5.78 -11.18 -4.41
CA GLY A 46 4.79 -10.18 -4.81
C GLY A 46 4.49 -10.12 -6.30
N GLY A 47 5.34 -10.67 -7.17
CA GLY A 47 5.19 -10.53 -8.63
C GLY A 47 5.26 -9.07 -9.08
N ASP A 48 4.25 -8.60 -9.84
CA ASP A 48 4.08 -7.17 -10.16
C ASP A 48 3.34 -6.47 -9.00
N TRP A 49 4.02 -5.52 -8.34
CA TRP A 49 3.52 -4.82 -7.16
C TRP A 49 3.97 -3.36 -7.12
N ALA A 50 3.25 -2.55 -6.35
CA ALA A 50 3.62 -1.17 -6.07
C ALA A 50 3.30 -0.81 -4.62
N GLN A 51 3.86 0.29 -4.11
CA GLN A 51 3.63 0.77 -2.75
C GLN A 51 3.48 2.30 -2.72
N HIS A 52 2.65 2.79 -1.79
CA HIS A 52 2.51 4.20 -1.47
C HIS A 52 2.15 4.40 0.01
N GLY A 53 2.87 5.27 0.72
CA GLY A 53 2.46 5.76 2.04
C GLY A 53 1.56 7.00 1.95
N TYR A 54 0.47 7.06 2.72
CA TYR A 54 -0.38 8.25 2.81
C TYR A 54 -0.90 8.47 4.23
N SER A 55 -1.22 9.73 4.55
CA SER A 55 -1.87 10.11 5.81
C SER A 55 -3.38 10.15 5.60
N GLU A 56 -4.12 9.35 6.35
CA GLU A 56 -5.59 9.40 6.38
C GLU A 56 -6.07 10.27 7.54
N ARG A 57 -6.84 11.31 7.23
CA ARG A 57 -7.51 12.15 8.23
C ARG A 57 -9.00 11.90 8.17
N ARG A 58 -9.57 11.41 9.27
CA ARG A 58 -11.02 11.32 9.48
C ARG A 58 -11.45 12.41 10.45
N ALA A 59 -12.61 13.02 10.22
CA ALA A 59 -13.13 14.08 11.08
C ALA A 59 -13.23 13.59 12.53
N GLY A 60 -12.65 14.33 13.47
CA GLY A 60 -12.64 13.98 14.90
C GLY A 60 -11.64 12.89 15.31
N GLN A 61 -10.75 12.43 14.42
CA GLN A 61 -9.72 11.45 14.74
C GLN A 61 -8.31 12.00 14.48
N ALA A 62 -7.33 11.47 15.20
CA ALA A 62 -5.92 11.71 14.89
C ALA A 62 -5.60 11.20 13.47
N PRO A 63 -4.70 11.89 12.72
CA PRO A 63 -4.22 11.39 11.44
C PRO A 63 -3.57 10.02 11.62
N ARG A 64 -3.88 9.10 10.73
CA ARG A 64 -3.26 7.78 10.67
C ARG A 64 -2.33 7.71 9.49
N GLU A 65 -1.09 7.31 9.71
CA GLU A 65 -0.17 7.01 8.63
C GLU A 65 -0.47 5.58 8.13
N VAL A 66 -0.57 5.41 6.81
CA VAL A 66 -0.93 4.14 6.18
C VAL A 66 0.09 3.83 5.10
N ALA A 67 0.64 2.62 5.11
CA ALA A 67 1.42 2.06 4.03
C ALA A 67 0.53 1.16 3.17
N ARG A 68 0.24 1.58 1.94
CA ARG A 68 -0.55 0.82 0.98
C ARG A 68 0.34 0.03 0.05
N PHE A 69 0.05 -1.26 -0.09
CA PHE A 69 0.67 -2.19 -1.04
C PHE A 69 -0.36 -2.59 -2.09
N TYR A 70 0.03 -2.57 -3.35
CA TYR A 70 -0.79 -2.91 -4.50
C TYR A 70 -0.26 -4.18 -5.15
N PHE A 71 -1.16 -5.07 -5.54
CA PHE A 71 -0.83 -6.34 -6.18
C PHE A 71 -1.68 -6.56 -7.43
N ALA A 72 -1.07 -7.12 -8.47
CA ALA A 72 -1.80 -7.49 -9.68
C ALA A 72 -2.65 -8.76 -9.47
N ILE A 73 -2.25 -9.64 -8.55
CA ILE A 73 -2.83 -10.96 -8.35
C ILE A 73 -3.41 -11.06 -6.94
N ASN A 74 -4.66 -11.53 -6.83
CA ASN A 74 -5.38 -11.69 -5.57
C ASN A 74 -4.59 -12.57 -4.57
N GLY A 75 -4.07 -13.71 -5.04
CA GLY A 75 -3.29 -14.64 -4.23
C GLY A 75 -2.07 -14.01 -3.56
N HIS A 76 -1.39 -13.06 -4.22
CA HIS A 76 -0.26 -12.35 -3.61
C HIS A 76 -0.73 -11.37 -2.54
N ALA A 77 -1.83 -10.65 -2.78
CA ALA A 77 -2.42 -9.76 -1.78
C ALA A 77 -2.89 -10.53 -0.53
N LEU A 78 -3.54 -11.68 -0.70
CA LEU A 78 -3.97 -12.54 0.40
C LEU A 78 -2.79 -13.12 1.17
N ALA A 79 -1.75 -13.59 0.48
CA ALA A 79 -0.55 -14.11 1.14
C ALA A 79 0.20 -13.01 1.90
N PHE A 80 0.25 -11.79 1.36
CA PHE A 80 0.81 -10.63 2.06
C PHE A 80 -0.01 -10.27 3.31
N LEU A 81 -1.34 -10.19 3.18
CA LEU A 81 -2.27 -9.94 4.28
C LEU A 81 -2.12 -10.98 5.39
N ALA A 82 -1.98 -12.26 5.04
CA ALA A 82 -1.78 -13.32 6.01
C ALA A 82 -0.43 -13.21 6.74
N ALA A 83 0.62 -12.71 6.08
CA ALA A 83 1.95 -12.58 6.65
C ALA A 83 2.11 -11.34 7.56
N PHE A 84 1.46 -10.22 7.20
CA PHE A 84 1.70 -8.92 7.85
C PHE A 84 0.46 -8.26 8.45
N GLY A 85 -0.73 -8.82 8.24
CA GLY A 85 -2.00 -8.23 8.65
C GLY A 85 -2.41 -7.04 7.79
N GLY A 86 -3.34 -6.22 8.32
CA GLY A 86 -3.85 -5.02 7.65
C GLY A 86 -5.29 -5.15 7.16
N VAL A 87 -5.66 -4.27 6.23
CA VAL A 87 -6.99 -4.23 5.60
C VAL A 87 -6.83 -4.37 4.10
N MET A 88 -7.40 -5.44 3.55
CA MET A 88 -7.43 -5.64 2.10
C MET A 88 -8.68 -5.02 1.50
N ALA A 89 -8.54 -4.42 0.33
CA ALA A 89 -9.65 -4.03 -0.52
C ALA A 89 -9.40 -4.51 -1.96
N GLU A 90 -10.46 -4.97 -2.60
CA GLU A 90 -10.50 -5.20 -4.03
C GLU A 90 -11.26 -4.04 -4.67
N LYS A 91 -10.82 -3.65 -5.87
CA LYS A 91 -11.58 -2.73 -6.69
C LYS A 91 -12.70 -3.53 -7.37
N GLU A 92 -13.96 -3.27 -7.02
CA GLU A 92 -15.09 -3.77 -7.80
C GLU A 92 -14.97 -3.22 -9.23
N CYS A 93 -14.89 -4.12 -10.22
CA CYS A 93 -14.79 -3.76 -11.65
C CYS A 93 -16.09 -3.13 -12.15
#